data_AF-A0A9D9D1P4-F1
#
_entry.id   AF-A0A9D9D1P4-F1
#
_cell.length_a   1.000
_cell.length_b   1.000
_cell.length_c   1.000
_cell.angle_alpha   90.00
_cell.angle_beta   90.00
_cell.angle_gamma   90.00
#
_symmetry.space_group_name_H-M   'P 1'
#
loop_
_entity.id
_entity.type
_entity.pdbx_description
1 polymer ?
#
loop_
_entity_poly.entity_id
_entity_poly.type
_entity_poly.pdbx_seq_one_letter_code
_entity_poly.pdbx_strand_id
1 'polypeptide(L)'
;METVTELTPSGSNRQYFRVQDGDRSFIRVVGKDRDENRAFIALSNHFSAKGIRVPKVLEVSPDGMSYTQEDLGDDLLYDLCAQGRASGEYSPAEEALL
;
A
#
# COMPACT_ATOMS: atom_id res chain seq x y z
N MET A 1 -3.28 0.27 23.05
CA MET A 1 -4.49 1.02 22.66
C MET A 1 -4.44 1.14 21.16
N GLU A 2 -5.50 0.71 20.47
CA GLU A 2 -5.56 0.76 19.01
C GLU A 2 -5.65 2.22 18.55
N THR A 3 -4.85 2.59 17.54
CA THR A 3 -4.91 3.91 16.91
C THR A 3 -5.26 3.74 15.43
N VAL A 4 -6.23 4.51 14.96
CA VAL A 4 -6.66 4.52 13.56
C VAL A 4 -6.38 5.89 12.98
N THR A 5 -5.68 5.94 11.85
CA THR A 5 -5.34 7.19 11.15
C THR A 5 -5.76 7.07 9.69
N GLU A 6 -6.58 8.01 9.21
CA GLU A 6 -6.93 8.09 7.80
C GLU A 6 -5.73 8.60 7.00
N LEU A 7 -5.40 7.91 5.90
CA LEU A 7 -4.32 8.29 5.01
C LEU A 7 -4.85 9.16 3.87
N THR A 8 -4.02 10.10 3.41
CA THR A 8 -4.40 11.00 2.33
C THR A 8 -4.74 10.23 1.05
N PRO A 9 -5.86 10.55 0.37
CA PRO A 9 -6.24 9.86 -0.85
C PRO A 9 -5.19 10.03 -1.96
N SER A 10 -4.80 8.92 -2.60
CA SER A 10 -3.80 8.88 -3.66
C SER A 10 -4.42 8.69 -5.05
N GLY A 11 -5.48 9.44 -5.37
CA GLY A 11 -6.14 9.43 -6.68
C GLY A 11 -7.10 8.26 -6.94
N SER A 12 -7.25 7.34 -5.98
CA SER A 12 -8.27 6.28 -5.99
C SER A 12 -9.57 6.73 -5.30
N ASN A 13 -10.69 6.09 -5.67
CA ASN A 13 -11.95 6.20 -4.94
C ASN A 13 -11.96 5.46 -3.58
N ARG A 14 -10.88 4.74 -3.26
CA ARG A 14 -10.71 3.98 -2.01
C ARG A 14 -10.27 4.89 -0.87
N GLN A 15 -10.77 4.59 0.32
CA GLN A 15 -10.32 5.17 1.58
C GLN A 15 -9.35 4.22 2.26
N TYR A 16 -8.25 4.76 2.77
CA TYR A 16 -7.18 4.00 3.41
C TYR A 16 -7.05 4.45 4.86
N PHE A 17 -6.97 3.48 5.76
CA PHE A 17 -6.80 3.72 7.19
C PHE A 17 -5.63 2.89 7.68
N ARG A 18 -4.61 3.55 8.23
CA ARG A 18 -3.58 2.86 8.99
C ARG A 18 -4.11 2.55 10.38
N VAL A 19 -3.97 1.30 10.78
CA VAL A 19 -4.34 0.82 12.12
C VAL A 19 -3.07 0.34 12.80
N GLN A 20 -2.77 0.92 13.97
CA GLN A 20 -1.69 0.49 14.85
C GLN A 20 -2.29 -0.23 16.06
N ASP A 21 -1.87 -1.48 16.26
CA ASP A 21 -2.24 -2.33 17.40
C ASP A 21 -0.97 -2.89 18.06
N GLY A 22 -0.48 -2.18 19.08
CA GLY A 22 0.82 -2.48 19.70
C GLY A 22 1.95 -2.28 18.69
N ASP A 23 2.79 -3.31 18.51
CA ASP A 23 3.90 -3.31 17.54
C ASP A 23 3.47 -3.71 16.12
N ARG A 24 2.17 -3.94 15.90
CA ARG A 24 1.62 -4.35 14.60
C ARG A 24 0.99 -3.16 13.91
N SER A 25 1.22 -3.06 12.59
CA SER A 25 0.56 -2.09 11.73
C SER A 25 -0.04 -2.77 10.51
N PHE A 26 -1.21 -2.30 10.08
CA PHE A 26 -1.89 -2.77 8.87
C PHE A 26 -2.71 -1.64 8.25
N ILE A 27 -2.98 -1.77 6.96
CA ILE A 27 -3.81 -0.82 6.22
C ILE A 27 -5.17 -1.45 5.97
N ARG A 28 -6.22 -0.83 6.48
CA ARG A 28 -7.61 -1.15 6.14
C ARG A 28 -8.05 -0.30 4.97
N VAL A 29 -8.63 -0.95 3.97
CA VAL A 29 -9.08 -0.31 2.73
C VAL A 29 -10.58 -0.47 2.59
N VAL A 30 -11.28 0.64 2.35
CA VAL A 30 -12.71 0.66 2.05
C VAL A 30 -12.88 1.14 0.61
N GLY A 31 -13.38 0.25 -0.25
CA GLY A 31 -13.66 0.55 -1.65
C GLY A 31 -15.09 1.05 -1.88
N LYS A 32 -15.33 1.60 -3.06
CA LYS A 32 -16.68 1.96 -3.55
C LYS A 32 -17.23 0.96 -4.58
N ASP A 33 -16.35 0.10 -5.12
CA ASP A 33 -16.68 -0.88 -6.14
C ASP A 33 -16.09 -2.25 -5.74
N ARG A 34 -16.96 -3.25 -5.67
CA ARG A 34 -16.60 -4.63 -5.29
C ARG A 34 -15.76 -5.33 -6.36
N ASP A 35 -16.02 -5.06 -7.63
CA ASP A 35 -15.30 -5.66 -8.75
C ASP A 35 -13.87 -5.10 -8.82
N GLU A 36 -13.69 -3.80 -8.57
CA GLU A 36 -12.35 -3.19 -8.43
C GLU A 36 -11.58 -3.79 -7.25
N ASN A 37 -12.22 -3.99 -6.10
CA ASN A 37 -11.59 -4.62 -4.94
C ASN A 37 -11.17 -6.06 -5.25
N ARG A 38 -12.07 -6.85 -5.86
CA ARG A 38 -11.76 -8.23 -6.27
C ARG A 38 -10.61 -8.28 -7.25
N ALA A 39 -10.56 -7.37 -8.22
CA ALA A 39 -9.47 -7.28 -9.18
C ALA A 39 -8.13 -6.98 -8.48
N PHE A 40 -8.11 -6.01 -7.56
CA PHE A 40 -6.90 -5.70 -6.78
C PHE A 40 -6.42 -6.90 -5.96
N ILE A 41 -7.32 -7.57 -5.24
CA ILE A 41 -7.00 -8.74 -4.41
C ILE A 41 -6.44 -9.87 -5.28
N ALA A 42 -7.07 -10.15 -6.42
CA ALA A 42 -6.60 -11.18 -7.34
C ALA A 42 -5.20 -10.88 -7.89
N LEU A 43 -4.95 -9.63 -8.30
CA LEU A 43 -3.63 -9.19 -8.79
C LEU A 43 -2.57 -9.24 -7.69
N SER A 44 -2.88 -8.74 -6.49
CA SER A 44 -1.96 -8.79 -5.35
C SER A 44 -1.56 -10.24 -5.03
N ASN A 45 -2.53 -11.15 -4.93
CA ASN A 45 -2.27 -12.56 -4.66
C ASN A 45 -1.42 -13.21 -5.77
N HIS A 46 -1.73 -12.93 -7.04
CA HIS A 46 -0.97 -13.45 -8.18
C HIS A 46 0.47 -12.97 -8.21
N PHE A 47 0.71 -11.67 -7.97
CA PHE A 47 2.05 -11.10 -7.95
C PHE A 47 2.86 -11.58 -6.74
N SER A 48 2.22 -11.66 -5.58
CA SER A 48 2.83 -12.23 -4.36
C SER A 48 3.28 -13.68 -4.58
N ALA A 49 2.43 -14.51 -5.21
CA ALA A 49 2.77 -15.90 -5.55
C ALA A 49 3.95 -16.03 -6.53
N LYS A 50 4.27 -14.97 -7.28
CA LYS A 50 5.44 -14.90 -8.17
C LYS A 50 6.68 -14.28 -7.52
N GLY A 51 6.63 -13.97 -6.22
CA GLY A 51 7.73 -13.35 -5.49
C GLY A 51 7.90 -11.86 -5.77
N ILE A 52 6.92 -11.21 -6.41
CA ILE A 52 6.92 -9.76 -6.60
C ILE A 52 6.49 -9.10 -5.29
N ARG A 53 7.24 -8.08 -4.86
CA ARG A 53 6.96 -7.33 -3.63
C ARG A 53 5.74 -6.44 -3.80
N VAL A 54 4.59 -6.95 -3.40
CA VAL A 54 3.32 -6.23 -3.29
C VAL A 54 2.77 -6.36 -1.87
N PRO A 55 1.94 -5.42 -1.38
CA PRO A 55 1.28 -5.58 -0.08
C PRO A 55 0.43 -6.86 -0.08
N LYS A 56 0.66 -7.76 0.89
CA LYS A 56 -0.18 -8.95 1.02
C LYS A 56 -1.55 -8.57 1.55
N VAL A 57 -2.60 -9.15 0.97
CA VAL A 57 -3.95 -9.08 1.52
C VAL A 57 -4.07 -10.08 2.68
N LEU A 58 -4.42 -9.58 3.86
CA LEU A 58 -4.50 -10.35 5.10
C LEU A 58 -5.92 -10.88 5.34
N GLU A 59 -6.93 -10.06 5.06
CA GLU A 59 -8.34 -10.39 5.27
C GLU A 59 -9.21 -9.63 4.26
N VAL A 60 -10.36 -10.19 3.89
CA VAL A 60 -11.36 -9.57 3.01
C VAL A 60 -12.72 -9.67 3.70
N SER A 61 -13.50 -8.59 3.71
CA SER A 61 -14.84 -8.63 4.29
C SER A 61 -15.77 -9.56 3.52
N PRO A 62 -16.79 -10.16 4.16
CA PRO A 62 -17.70 -11.10 3.50
C PRO A 62 -18.40 -10.54 2.26
N ASP A 63 -18.66 -9.24 2.22
CA ASP A 63 -19.28 -8.53 1.10
C ASP A 63 -18.28 -8.08 0.01
N GLY A 64 -16.97 -8.21 0.26
CA GLY A 64 -15.90 -7.79 -0.63
C GLY A 64 -15.72 -6.26 -0.75
N MET A 65 -16.39 -5.47 0.09
CA MET A 65 -16.32 -4.00 0.03
C MET A 65 -15.11 -3.42 0.78
N SER A 66 -14.49 -4.21 1.64
CA SER A 66 -13.28 -3.83 2.36
C SER A 66 -12.30 -4.99 2.48
N TYR A 67 -11.03 -4.66 2.69
CA TYR A 67 -9.98 -5.62 2.95
C TYR A 67 -8.89 -4.99 3.80
N THR A 68 -8.09 -5.84 4.44
CA THR A 68 -6.92 -5.46 5.22
C THR A 68 -5.68 -5.94 4.49
N GLN A 69 -4.66 -5.10 4.41
CA GLN A 69 -3.37 -5.44 3.78
C GLN A 69 -2.19 -5.08 4.69
N GLU A 70 -1.02 -5.64 4.37
CA GLU A 70 0.25 -5.27 5.00
C GLU A 70 0.50 -3.75 4.89
N ASP A 71 1.02 -3.17 5.97
CA ASP A 71 1.54 -1.82 5.99
C ASP A 71 3.02 -1.84 5.62
N LEU A 72 3.39 -1.11 4.56
CA LEU A 72 4.76 -1.03 4.06
C LEU A 72 5.52 0.19 4.61
N GLY A 73 4.89 0.96 5.51
CA GLY A 73 5.47 2.19 6.07
C GLY A 73 5.17 3.41 5.23
N ASP A 74 6.00 4.44 5.40
CA ASP A 74 5.77 5.79 4.87
C ASP A 74 6.77 6.21 3.79
N ASP A 75 7.78 5.37 3.54
CA ASP A 75 8.81 5.69 2.57
C ASP A 75 8.26 5.56 1.14
N LEU A 76 8.19 6.69 0.44
CA LEU A 76 7.84 6.74 -0.97
C LEU A 76 9.11 6.79 -1.80
N LEU A 77 9.23 5.90 -2.79
CA LEU A 77 10.32 5.95 -3.77
C LEU A 77 10.44 7.34 -4.43
N TYR A 78 9.30 8.01 -4.63
CA TYR A 78 9.25 9.37 -5.14
C TYR A 78 10.01 10.37 -4.25
N ASP A 79 9.93 10.25 -2.94
CA ASP A 79 10.62 11.15 -2.01
C ASP A 79 12.08 10.74 -1.83
N LEU A 80 12.35 9.44 -1.78
CA LEU A 80 13.71 8.91 -1.69
C LEU A 80 14.58 9.29 -2.90
N CYS A 81 13.98 9.42 -4.09
CA CYS A 81 14.66 9.80 -5.33
C CYS A 81 14.54 11.30 -5.67
N ALA A 82 14.27 12.16 -4.68
CA ALA A 82 14.02 13.58 -4.93
C ALA A 82 15.23 14.33 -5.51
N GLN A 83 16.45 13.97 -5.11
CA GLN A 83 17.66 14.65 -5.57
C GLN A 83 17.96 14.32 -7.04
N GLY A 84 17.91 13.04 -7.40
CA GLY A 84 18.04 12.59 -8.78
C GLY A 84 16.96 13.20 -9.69
N ARG A 85 15.71 13.24 -9.23
CA ARG A 85 14.62 13.88 -9.99
C ARG A 85 14.84 15.38 -10.22
N ALA A 86 15.35 16.10 -9.23
CA ALA A 86 15.55 17.55 -9.33
C ALA A 86 16.77 17.94 -10.18
N SER A 87 17.82 17.11 -10.16
CA SER A 87 19.11 17.41 -10.80
C SER A 87 19.32 16.70 -12.14
N GLY A 88 18.64 15.58 -12.37
CA GLY A 88 18.91 14.66 -13.49
C GLY A 88 20.05 13.67 -13.21
N GLU A 89 20.75 13.78 -12.07
CA GLU A 89 21.86 12.92 -11.68
C GLU A 89 21.50 12.15 -10.40
N TYR A 90 21.30 10.84 -10.52
CA TYR A 90 20.94 9.98 -9.39
C TYR A 90 22.19 9.54 -8.63
N SER A 91 22.14 9.62 -7.30
CA SER A 91 23.21 9.09 -6.46
C SER A 91 23.23 7.56 -6.47
N PRO A 92 24.36 6.90 -6.15
CA PRO A 92 24.41 5.44 -6.05
C PRO A 92 23.39 4.84 -5.06
N ALA A 93 23.00 5.61 -4.03
CA ALA A 93 21.98 5.20 -3.08
C ALA A 93 20.56 5.22 -3.72
N GLU A 94 20.24 6.24 -4.52
CA GLU A 94 18.98 6.31 -5.25
C GLU A 94 18.93 5.26 -6.37
N GLU A 95 20.04 5.03 -7.08
CA GLU A 95 20.15 3.99 -8.12
C GLU A 95 19.89 2.59 -7.57
N ALA A 96 20.29 2.31 -6.33
CA ALA A 96 20.03 1.02 -5.68
C ALA A 96 18.54 0.78 -5.35
N LEU A 97 17.70 1.81 -5.41
CA LEU A 97 16.26 1.74 -5.16
C LEU A 97 15.42 1.57 -6.45
N LEU A 98 16.05 1.74 -7.62
CA LEU A 98 15.41 1.67 -8.95
C LEU A 98 15.58 0.28 -9.58
#